data_AF-A0A7V7DZ12-F1
#
_entry.id   AF-A0A7V7DZ12-F1
#
_cell.length_a   1.000
_cell.length_b   1.000
_cell.length_c   1.000
_cell.angle_alpha   90.00
_cell.angle_beta   90.00
_cell.angle_gamma   90.00
#
_symmetry.space_group_name_H-M   'P 1'
#
loop_
_entity.id
_entity.type
_entity.pdbx_description
1 polymer ?
#
loop_
_entity_poly.entity_id
_entity_poly.type
_entity_poly.pdbx_seq_one_letter_code
_entity_poly.pdbx_strand_id
1 'polypeptide(L)'
;MKKRTMIFSILFLLTGTFLGFADTNLNLKIKFDQIYGLKKGDRVIYELNHIGEVGNINYGKDGIYNVEVTIKNNFANAATESSEFFIIDDPQKEGSKVVEVILVQTGGVLLKDGATVEGSSNRSMILEKLEMDIEKGLEYLKREYEKFQNQVDK
;
A
#
# COMPACT_ATOMS: atom_id res chain seq x y z
N MET A 1 64.80 0.30 10.27
CA MET A 1 63.83 -0.20 9.27
C MET A 1 62.45 -0.50 9.89
N LYS A 2 61.83 0.45 10.63
CA LYS A 2 60.58 0.19 11.40
C LYS A 2 59.39 1.09 11.04
N LYS A 3 59.54 2.00 10.07
CA LYS A 3 58.52 3.00 9.71
C LYS A 3 57.65 2.63 8.49
N ARG A 4 57.98 1.57 7.75
CA ARG A 4 57.23 1.17 6.54
C ARG A 4 56.03 0.27 6.83
N THR A 5 56.03 -0.45 7.94
CA THR A 5 54.91 -1.34 8.34
C THR A 5 53.77 -0.61 9.04
N MET A 6 53.99 0.59 9.59
CA MET A 6 52.94 1.33 10.31
C MET A 6 51.93 2.03 9.38
N ILE A 7 52.32 2.34 8.14
CA ILE A 7 51.44 3.01 7.16
C ILE A 7 50.41 2.02 6.60
N PHE A 8 50.75 0.74 6.48
CA PHE A 8 49.81 -0.28 6.01
C PHE A 8 48.72 -0.64 7.04
N SER A 9 48.97 -0.47 8.34
CA SER A 9 47.98 -0.77 9.39
C SER A 9 46.92 0.32 9.59
N ILE A 10 47.16 1.56 9.13
CA ILE A 10 46.18 2.67 9.23
C ILE A 10 45.25 2.70 8.00
N LEU A 11 45.70 2.20 6.84
CA LEU A 11 44.87 2.17 5.63
C LEU A 11 43.79 1.06 5.66
N PHE A 12 43.95 0.06 6.52
CA PHE A 12 42.99 -1.05 6.66
C PHE A 12 41.78 -0.70 7.55
N LEU A 13 41.82 0.43 8.29
CA LEU A 13 40.69 0.90 9.11
C LEU A 13 39.70 1.79 8.35
N LEU A 14 39.98 2.13 7.08
CA LEU A 14 39.16 3.02 6.26
C LEU A 14 38.34 2.29 5.19
N THR A 15 38.29 0.96 5.21
CA THR A 15 37.28 0.21 4.45
C THR A 15 36.02 0.13 5.29
N GLY A 16 35.34 1.27 5.43
CA GLY A 16 34.00 1.34 5.95
C GLY A 16 33.15 0.32 5.21
N THR A 17 32.70 -0.71 5.93
CA THR A 17 31.66 -1.60 5.45
C THR A 17 30.40 -0.76 5.36
N PHE A 18 30.19 -0.10 4.21
CA PHE A 18 28.88 0.21 3.72
C PHE A 18 28.22 -1.16 3.48
N LEU A 19 27.70 -1.75 4.55
CA LEU A 19 26.64 -2.74 4.44
C LEU A 19 25.50 -1.97 3.78
N GLY A 20 25.49 -1.95 2.45
CA GLY A 20 24.35 -1.53 1.69
C GLY A 20 23.18 -2.34 2.24
N PHE A 21 22.27 -1.67 2.94
CA PHE A 21 20.96 -2.22 3.19
C PHE A 21 20.47 -2.66 1.82
N ALA A 22 20.26 -3.96 1.63
CA ALA A 22 19.72 -4.45 0.39
C ALA A 22 18.33 -3.80 0.29
N ASP A 23 18.24 -2.77 -0.54
CA ASP A 23 17.03 -2.03 -0.88
C ASP A 23 16.18 -2.97 -1.77
N THR A 24 15.73 -4.07 -1.18
CA THR A 24 14.87 -5.03 -1.87
C THR A 24 13.49 -4.43 -1.94
N ASN A 25 12.96 -4.29 -3.15
CA ASN A 25 11.58 -3.91 -3.36
C ASN A 25 10.64 -4.85 -2.60
N LEU A 26 9.53 -4.31 -2.11
CA LEU A 26 8.50 -5.05 -1.42
C LEU A 26 7.61 -5.76 -2.45
N ASN A 27 7.58 -7.08 -2.41
CA ASN A 27 6.72 -7.88 -3.28
C ASN A 27 5.47 -8.28 -2.51
N LEU A 28 4.30 -8.14 -3.12
CA LEU A 28 3.02 -8.53 -2.54
C LEU A 28 2.23 -9.39 -3.53
N LYS A 29 1.31 -10.18 -2.98
CA LYS A 29 0.29 -10.89 -3.76
C LYS A 29 -1.08 -10.36 -3.36
N ILE A 30 -1.79 -9.74 -4.29
CA ILE A 30 -3.10 -9.17 -4.05
C ILE A 30 -4.15 -10.05 -4.69
N LYS A 31 -5.18 -10.40 -3.91
CA LYS A 31 -6.32 -11.18 -4.38
C LYS A 31 -7.43 -10.25 -4.84
N PHE A 32 -7.98 -10.52 -6.01
CA PHE A 32 -9.12 -9.80 -6.56
C PHE A 32 -10.14 -10.76 -7.15
N ASP A 33 -11.42 -10.48 -6.96
CA ASP A 33 -12.50 -11.23 -7.62
C ASP A 33 -12.54 -10.97 -9.14
N GLN A 34 -12.10 -9.78 -9.57
CA GLN A 34 -12.08 -9.33 -10.96
C GLN A 34 -10.90 -8.38 -11.18
N ILE A 35 -10.34 -8.36 -12.40
CA ILE A 35 -9.18 -7.51 -12.74
C ILE A 35 -9.47 -6.39 -13.74
N TYR A 36 -10.67 -6.33 -14.33
CA TYR A 36 -11.12 -5.26 -15.24
C TYR A 36 -10.13 -4.85 -16.35
N GLY A 37 -9.33 -5.79 -16.85
CA GLY A 37 -8.34 -5.53 -17.91
C GLY A 37 -6.97 -5.04 -17.42
N LEU A 38 -6.68 -5.12 -16.11
CA LEU A 38 -5.33 -4.98 -15.56
C LEU A 38 -4.38 -6.00 -16.19
N LYS A 39 -3.17 -5.56 -16.50
CA LYS A 39 -2.14 -6.34 -17.20
C LYS A 39 -0.81 -6.26 -16.47
N LYS A 40 0.04 -7.26 -16.74
CA LYS A 40 1.45 -7.21 -16.36
C LYS A 40 2.12 -5.95 -16.93
N GLY A 41 2.90 -5.26 -16.11
CA GLY A 41 3.55 -3.99 -16.44
C GLY A 41 2.67 -2.76 -16.24
N ASP A 42 1.38 -2.92 -15.88
CA ASP A 42 0.58 -1.80 -15.41
C ASP A 42 1.15 -1.26 -14.09
N ARG A 43 0.86 0.01 -13.81
CA ARG A 43 1.50 0.72 -12.70
C ARG A 43 0.81 0.40 -11.38
N VAL A 44 1.60 0.42 -10.32
CA VAL A 44 1.13 0.57 -8.95
C VAL A 44 1.35 2.02 -8.55
N ILE A 45 0.30 2.69 -8.08
CA ILE A 45 0.32 4.11 -7.73
C ILE A 45 -0.06 4.35 -6.27
N TYR A 46 0.55 5.38 -5.68
CA TYR A 46 0.17 5.95 -4.39
C TYR A 46 0.21 7.48 -4.53
N GLU A 47 -0.90 8.16 -4.23
CA GLU A 47 -1.04 9.61 -4.43
C GLU A 47 -0.62 10.06 -5.84
N LEU A 48 -1.07 9.33 -6.88
CA LEU A 48 -0.71 9.53 -8.31
C LEU A 48 0.76 9.27 -8.67
N ASN A 49 1.62 8.93 -7.71
CA ASN A 49 3.02 8.63 -7.97
C ASN A 49 3.19 7.17 -8.39
N HIS A 50 4.05 6.92 -9.40
CA HIS A 50 4.38 5.56 -9.82
C HIS A 50 5.37 4.91 -8.85
N ILE A 51 4.83 4.10 -7.93
CA ILE A 51 5.58 3.47 -6.84
C ILE A 51 5.98 2.04 -7.11
N GLY A 52 5.45 1.40 -8.16
CA GLY A 52 5.68 -0.01 -8.40
C GLY A 52 5.01 -0.52 -9.68
N GLU A 53 5.13 -1.82 -9.94
CA GLU A 53 4.61 -2.44 -11.16
C GLU A 53 3.83 -3.71 -10.85
N VAL A 54 2.82 -3.97 -11.68
CA VAL A 54 2.06 -5.22 -11.69
C VAL A 54 2.92 -6.31 -12.35
N GLY A 55 3.14 -7.38 -11.61
CA GLY A 55 3.83 -8.59 -12.04
C GLY A 55 2.89 -9.57 -12.74
N ASN A 56 3.04 -10.86 -12.41
CA ASN A 56 2.19 -11.88 -13.01
C ASN A 56 0.78 -11.85 -12.43
N ILE A 57 -0.19 -12.18 -13.27
CA ILE A 57 -1.60 -12.30 -12.91
C ILE A 57 -2.04 -13.73 -13.19
N ASN A 58 -2.44 -14.45 -12.15
CA ASN A 58 -2.84 -15.85 -12.23
C ASN A 58 -4.29 -16.02 -11.77
N TYR A 59 -5.13 -16.62 -12.59
CA TYR A 59 -6.49 -16.99 -12.17
C TYR A 59 -6.47 -18.33 -11.43
N GLY A 60 -6.83 -18.29 -10.15
CA GLY A 60 -6.86 -19.45 -9.27
C GLY A 60 -8.05 -20.38 -9.56
N LYS A 61 -7.94 -21.63 -9.11
CA LYS A 61 -9.04 -22.61 -9.22
C LYS A 61 -10.23 -22.28 -8.32
N ASP A 62 -10.01 -21.42 -7.32
CA ASP A 62 -11.00 -20.85 -6.42
C ASP A 62 -11.81 -19.71 -7.05
N GLY A 63 -11.48 -19.32 -8.29
CA GLY A 63 -12.14 -18.23 -8.99
C GLY A 63 -11.57 -16.84 -8.63
N ILE A 64 -10.43 -16.78 -7.93
CA ILE A 64 -9.80 -15.54 -7.49
C ILE A 64 -8.56 -15.24 -8.35
N TYR A 65 -8.43 -13.98 -8.78
CA TYR A 65 -7.21 -13.50 -9.42
C TYR A 65 -6.14 -13.22 -8.37
N ASN A 66 -4.98 -13.84 -8.53
CA ASN A 66 -3.79 -13.59 -7.74
C ASN A 66 -2.86 -12.70 -8.56
N VAL A 67 -2.77 -11.43 -8.17
CA VAL A 67 -1.98 -10.39 -8.82
C VAL A 67 -0.69 -10.18 -8.02
N GLU A 68 0.45 -10.46 -8.62
CA GLU A 68 1.76 -10.10 -8.04
C GLU A 68 2.01 -8.61 -8.28
N VAL A 69 2.50 -7.90 -7.27
CA VAL A 69 2.93 -6.51 -7.40
C VAL A 69 4.27 -6.31 -6.73
N THR A 70 5.07 -5.40 -7.28
CA THR A 70 6.35 -4.99 -6.70
C THR A 70 6.30 -3.50 -6.41
N ILE A 71 6.49 -3.12 -5.15
CA ILE A 71 6.55 -1.74 -4.66
C ILE A 71 8.01 -1.39 -4.38
N LYS A 72 8.47 -0.25 -4.89
CA LYS A 72 9.83 0.24 -4.67
C LYS A 72 10.06 0.47 -3.18
N ASN A 73 11.24 0.10 -2.66
CA ASN A 73 11.48 0.11 -1.20
C ASN A 73 11.30 1.50 -0.56
N ASN A 74 11.62 2.58 -1.29
CA ASN A 74 11.41 3.96 -0.84
C ASN A 74 9.92 4.35 -0.66
N PHE A 75 8.98 3.50 -1.09
CA PHE A 75 7.54 3.63 -0.88
C PHE A 75 6.94 2.48 -0.06
N ALA A 76 7.76 1.67 0.63
CA ALA A 76 7.26 0.57 1.45
C ALA A 76 6.29 1.05 2.55
N ASN A 77 6.43 2.30 3.01
CA ASN A 77 5.52 2.95 3.96
C ASN A 77 4.09 3.15 3.44
N ALA A 78 3.86 3.07 2.13
CA ALA A 78 2.52 3.09 1.56
C ALA A 78 1.81 1.73 1.68
N ALA A 79 2.52 0.65 2.01
CA ALA A 79 2.02 -0.71 2.08
C ALA A 79 2.04 -1.23 3.53
N THR A 80 0.99 -0.90 4.29
CA THR A 80 0.80 -1.31 5.67
C THR A 80 -0.44 -2.19 5.81
N GLU A 81 -0.67 -2.73 6.99
CA GLU A 81 -1.91 -3.43 7.33
C GLU A 81 -3.17 -2.56 7.19
N SER A 82 -3.01 -1.22 7.16
CA SER A 82 -4.07 -0.24 6.97
C SER A 82 -4.19 0.24 5.51
N SER A 83 -3.44 -0.38 4.59
CA SER A 83 -3.50 -0.07 3.17
C SER A 83 -4.56 -0.89 2.47
N GLU A 84 -5.34 -0.23 1.63
CA GLU A 84 -6.29 -0.86 0.72
C GLU A 84 -5.76 -0.75 -0.72
N PHE A 85 -6.03 -1.78 -1.52
CA PHE A 85 -5.53 -1.91 -2.88
C PHE A 85 -6.69 -1.97 -3.86
N PHE A 86 -6.68 -1.11 -4.87
CA PHE A 86 -7.77 -0.97 -5.82
C PHE A 86 -7.33 -1.09 -7.25
N ILE A 87 -8.17 -1.67 -8.10
CA ILE A 87 -8.00 -1.57 -9.54
C ILE A 87 -8.85 -0.40 -10.03
N ILE A 88 -8.21 0.61 -10.61
CA ILE A 88 -8.89 1.78 -11.18
C ILE A 88 -8.38 2.07 -12.60
N ASP A 89 -9.08 2.95 -13.32
CA ASP A 89 -8.55 3.55 -14.54
C ASP A 89 -7.30 4.36 -14.24
N ASP A 90 -6.28 4.22 -15.10
CA ASP A 90 -5.05 4.98 -14.96
C ASP A 90 -5.33 6.48 -15.20
N PRO A 91 -5.19 7.34 -14.17
CA PRO A 91 -5.50 8.78 -14.29
C PRO A 91 -4.52 9.53 -15.20
N GLN A 92 -3.39 8.93 -15.58
CA GLN A 92 -2.36 9.52 -16.43
C GLN A 92 -2.20 8.78 -17.77
N LYS A 93 -2.91 7.67 -17.99
CA LYS A 93 -2.84 6.89 -19.23
C LYS A 93 -4.19 6.31 -19.62
N GLU A 94 -4.90 7.04 -20.48
CA GLU A 94 -6.23 6.66 -20.96
C GLU A 94 -6.27 5.21 -21.49
N GLY A 95 -7.35 4.49 -21.14
CA GLY A 95 -7.56 3.10 -21.54
C GLY A 95 -6.68 2.06 -20.84
N SER A 96 -5.81 2.47 -19.91
CA SER A 96 -5.01 1.56 -19.08
C SER A 96 -5.57 1.46 -17.66
N LYS A 97 -5.18 0.42 -16.93
CA LYS A 97 -5.53 0.23 -15.52
C LYS A 97 -4.29 0.42 -14.64
N VAL A 98 -4.52 0.65 -13.36
CA VAL A 98 -3.49 0.68 -12.31
C VAL A 98 -3.98 -0.01 -11.06
N VAL A 99 -3.03 -0.43 -10.22
CA VAL A 99 -3.30 -0.73 -8.82
C VAL A 99 -3.06 0.53 -8.01
N GLU A 100 -4.12 1.14 -7.46
CA GLU A 100 -4.02 2.26 -6.53
C GLU A 100 -3.91 1.74 -5.10
N VAL A 101 -2.95 2.27 -4.35
CA VAL A 101 -2.79 2.03 -2.92
C VAL A 101 -3.35 3.22 -2.18
N ILE A 102 -4.29 2.98 -1.26
CA ILE A 102 -4.86 4.00 -0.38
C ILE A 102 -4.52 3.64 1.06
N LEU A 103 -3.94 4.59 1.78
CA LEU A 103 -3.68 4.43 3.20
C LEU A 103 -4.87 4.98 4.00
N VAL A 104 -5.68 4.08 4.59
CA VAL A 104 -6.89 4.47 5.32
C VAL A 104 -6.54 5.17 6.64
N GLN A 105 -5.41 4.79 7.24
CA GLN A 105 -4.87 5.40 8.45
C GLN A 105 -3.37 5.56 8.31
N THR A 106 -2.86 6.78 8.58
CA THR A 106 -1.42 7.05 8.56
C THR A 106 -0.67 6.19 9.57
N GLY A 107 0.42 5.56 9.12
CA GLY A 107 1.21 4.62 9.94
C GLY A 107 0.73 3.17 9.81
N GLY A 108 0.93 2.39 10.87
CA GLY A 108 0.62 0.96 10.89
C GLY A 108 1.83 0.07 10.65
N VAL A 109 1.65 -1.23 10.86
CA VAL A 109 2.71 -2.23 10.63
C VAL A 109 2.90 -2.43 9.13
N LEU A 110 4.15 -2.32 8.67
CA LEU A 110 4.51 -2.59 7.28
C LEU A 110 4.14 -4.02 6.89
N LEU A 111 3.60 -4.18 5.68
CA LEU A 111 3.44 -5.51 5.10
C LEU A 111 4.81 -6.14 4.87
N LYS A 112 4.90 -7.46 5.11
CA LYS A 112 6.13 -8.21 4.88
C LYS A 112 6.28 -8.54 3.40
N ASP A 113 7.52 -8.72 2.95
CA ASP A 113 7.79 -9.23 1.61
C ASP A 113 7.12 -10.60 1.40
N GLY A 114 6.50 -10.76 0.23
CA GLY A 114 5.68 -11.91 -0.13
C GLY A 114 4.31 -11.98 0.55
N ALA A 115 3.90 -10.96 1.31
CA ALA A 115 2.59 -10.96 1.96
C ALA A 115 1.45 -11.06 0.95
N THR A 116 0.41 -11.79 1.34
CA THR A 116 -0.84 -11.90 0.57
C THR A 116 -1.92 -11.06 1.23
N VAL A 117 -2.57 -10.19 0.46
CA VAL A 117 -3.61 -9.27 0.92
C VAL A 117 -4.84 -9.32 0.00
N GLU A 118 -5.99 -8.87 0.52
CA GLU A 118 -7.21 -8.72 -0.27
C GLU A 118 -7.23 -7.34 -0.92
N GLY A 119 -7.61 -7.29 -2.20
CA GLY A 119 -7.81 -6.06 -2.95
C GLY A 119 -9.28 -5.92 -3.34
N SER A 120 -9.72 -4.68 -3.53
CA SER A 120 -11.06 -4.39 -4.01
C SER A 120 -11.02 -3.92 -5.45
N SER A 121 -11.83 -4.54 -6.29
CA SER A 121 -11.92 -4.16 -7.70
C SER A 121 -12.94 -3.02 -7.91
N ASN A 122 -13.74 -2.67 -6.90
CA ASN A 122 -14.83 -1.71 -7.02
C ASN A 122 -14.77 -0.63 -5.93
N ARG A 123 -14.22 0.55 -6.30
CA ARG A 123 -14.17 1.74 -5.44
C ARG A 123 -15.56 2.19 -4.99
N SER A 124 -16.60 1.95 -5.79
CA SER A 124 -17.99 2.30 -5.44
C SER A 124 -18.47 1.56 -4.19
N MET A 125 -18.07 0.30 -3.97
CA MET A 125 -18.48 -0.44 -2.77
C MET A 125 -17.82 0.12 -1.49
N ILE A 126 -16.65 0.74 -1.62
CA ILE A 126 -15.94 1.36 -0.49
C ILE A 126 -16.41 2.79 -0.25
N LEU A 127 -16.71 3.55 -1.30
CA LEU A 127 -17.43 4.83 -1.19
C LEU A 127 -18.80 4.64 -0.56
N GLU A 128 -19.55 3.62 -0.97
CA GLU A 128 -20.85 3.27 -0.37
C GLU A 128 -20.70 2.90 1.10
N LYS A 129 -19.66 2.11 1.45
CA LYS A 129 -19.33 1.81 2.86
C LYS A 129 -19.00 3.07 3.66
N LEU A 130 -18.20 3.97 3.10
CA LEU A 130 -17.81 5.23 3.74
C LEU A 130 -19.02 6.16 3.92
N GLU A 131 -19.87 6.31 2.90
CA GLU A 131 -21.11 7.08 2.97
C GLU A 131 -22.04 6.53 4.06
N MET A 132 -22.22 5.21 4.10
CA MET A 132 -23.00 4.55 5.17
C MET A 132 -22.42 4.80 6.57
N ASP A 133 -21.09 4.78 6.72
CA ASP A 133 -20.46 5.00 8.02
C ASP A 133 -20.55 6.47 8.47
N ILE A 134 -20.48 7.43 7.53
CA ILE A 134 -20.74 8.86 7.80
C ILE A 134 -22.20 9.07 8.22
N GLU A 135 -23.16 8.48 7.49
CA GLU A 135 -24.59 8.61 7.78
C GLU A 135 -24.90 8.10 9.20
N LYS A 136 -24.38 6.92 9.56
CA LYS A 136 -24.51 6.36 10.91
C LYS A 136 -23.91 7.28 11.98
N GLY A 137 -22.74 7.86 11.71
CA GLY A 137 -22.09 8.80 12.62
C GLY A 137 -22.94 10.06 12.85
N LEU A 138 -23.51 10.63 11.80
CA LEU A 138 -24.40 11.79 11.87
C LEU A 138 -25.71 11.48 12.61
N GLU A 139 -26.31 10.32 12.38
CA GLU A 139 -27.48 9.88 13.14
C GLU A 139 -27.18 9.73 14.62
N TYR A 140 -26.03 9.16 14.97
CA TYR A 140 -25.61 9.02 16.36
C TYR A 140 -25.48 10.39 17.05
N LEU A 141 -24.81 11.35 16.40
CA LEU A 141 -24.67 12.72 16.90
C LEU A 141 -26.03 13.39 17.10
N LYS A 142 -26.95 13.24 16.14
CA LYS A 142 -28.30 13.80 16.25
C LYS A 142 -29.06 13.25 17.45
N ARG A 143 -29.06 11.93 17.65
CA ARG A 143 -29.68 11.28 18.81
C ARG A 143 -29.10 11.79 20.13
N GLU A 144 -27.79 11.99 20.19
CA GLU A 144 -27.12 12.44 21.41
C GLU A 144 -27.43 13.91 21.72
N TYR A 145 -27.51 14.76 20.69
CA TYR A 145 -27.96 16.15 20.83
C TYR A 145 -29.40 16.24 21.32
N GLU A 146 -30.32 15.44 20.78
CA GLU A 146 -31.73 15.40 21.21
C GLU A 146 -31.88 14.98 22.68
N LYS A 147 -31.08 14.01 23.14
CA LYS A 147 -31.05 13.63 24.56
C LYS A 147 -30.56 14.77 25.45
N PHE A 148 -29.52 15.49 25.01
CA PHE A 148 -28.98 16.61 25.77
C PHE A 148 -30.00 17.75 25.92
N GLN A 149 -30.69 18.14 24.84
CA GLN A 149 -31.75 19.17 24.90
C GLN A 149 -32.86 18.78 25.88
N ASN A 150 -33.35 17.53 25.81
CA ASN A 150 -34.38 17.02 26.72
C ASN A 150 -33.94 16.93 28.20
N GLN A 151 -32.64 16.92 28.48
CA GLN A 151 -32.09 16.98 29.85
C GLN A 151 -31.93 18.41 30.35
N VAL A 152 -31.67 19.37 29.45
CA VAL A 152 -31.49 20.80 29.79
C VAL A 152 -32.84 21.52 29.92
N ASP A 153 -33.88 21.06 29.21
CA ASP A 153 -35.25 21.59 29.31
C ASP A 153 -36.04 21.03 30.52
N LYS A 154 -35.40 20.29 31.43
CA LYS A 154 -35.96 19.74 32.68
C LYS A 154 -35.39 20.42 33.91
#